data_AF-A0A2K3LF99-F1
#
_entry.id   AF-A0A2K3LF99-F1
#
_cell.length_a   1.000
_cell.length_b   1.000
_cell.length_c   1.000
_cell.angle_alpha   90.00
_cell.angle_beta   90.00
_cell.angle_gamma   90.00
#
_symmetry.space_group_name_H-M   'P 1'
#
loop_
_entity.id
_entity.type
_entity.pdbx_description
1 polymer ?
#
loop_
_entity_poly.entity_id
_entity_poly.type
_entity_poly.pdbx_seq_one_letter_code
_entity_poly.pdbx_strand_id
1 'polypeptide(L)'
;MGTSLSIPKTEKFSEDGENDQLRYGLSSMQGWRATMEDAHAAHLDVDSSTSFFGVYDGHGGKAVAKFCAKYLHQQVLKSEEYIAGDVGTSLQKAFFRMDEMMRGQRGWRELAVLGDKVKGFNGMIEGLIRSPRCSGDNKDQSDDDWTFEKGPHSDFDGPTSGSTACVAIIRNNLLFVANAGDSRCVISRNGQ
;
A
#
# COMPACT_ATOMS: atom_id res chain seq x y z
N MET A 1 -12.45 6.69 22.51
CA MET A 1 -11.92 5.35 22.86
C MET A 1 -12.74 4.33 22.10
N GLY A 2 -12.14 3.60 21.15
CA GLY A 2 -12.87 2.74 20.20
C GLY A 2 -13.53 1.53 20.88
N THR A 3 -14.68 1.13 20.34
CA THR A 3 -15.46 -0.02 20.81
C THR A 3 -14.65 -1.31 20.61
N SER A 4 -14.33 -1.98 21.72
CA SER A 4 -13.74 -3.32 21.68
C SER A 4 -14.84 -4.36 21.54
N LEU A 5 -14.56 -5.44 20.82
CA LEU A 5 -15.45 -6.60 20.74
C LEU A 5 -15.48 -7.33 22.09
N SER A 6 -16.57 -8.06 22.37
CA SER A 6 -16.65 -8.92 23.56
C SER A 6 -15.81 -10.20 23.43
N ILE A 7 -15.56 -10.64 22.20
CA ILE A 7 -14.75 -11.82 21.87
C ILE A 7 -13.80 -11.41 20.73
N PRO A 8 -12.50 -11.73 20.80
CA PRO A 8 -11.58 -11.39 19.75
C PRO A 8 -11.86 -12.22 18.51
N LYS A 9 -11.70 -11.61 17.33
CA LYS A 9 -11.63 -12.36 16.09
C LYS A 9 -10.23 -12.94 15.94
N THR A 10 -10.12 -14.25 16.08
CA THR A 10 -8.83 -14.97 16.06
C THR A 10 -8.52 -15.64 14.73
N GLU A 11 -9.35 -15.43 13.70
CA GLU A 11 -9.06 -15.87 12.34
C GLU A 11 -7.78 -15.18 11.83
N LYS A 12 -6.90 -15.99 11.24
CA LYS A 12 -5.60 -15.54 10.72
C LYS A 12 -5.64 -15.56 9.20
N PHE A 13 -5.16 -14.48 8.61
CA PHE A 13 -4.81 -14.44 7.19
C PHE A 13 -3.30 -14.55 7.09
N SER A 14 -2.83 -15.67 6.54
CA SER A 14 -1.41 -16.01 6.45
C SER A 14 -1.02 -16.25 5.01
N GLU A 15 0.15 -15.75 4.66
CA GLU A 15 0.75 -15.89 3.33
C GLU A 15 2.25 -16.12 3.51
N ASP A 16 2.86 -16.81 2.56
CA ASP A 16 4.28 -17.08 2.50
C ASP A 16 4.74 -17.15 1.04
N GLY A 17 6.05 -17.06 0.84
CA GLY A 17 6.65 -17.19 -0.48
C GLY A 17 8.17 -17.18 -0.44
N GLU A 18 8.77 -17.57 -1.55
CA GLU A 18 10.22 -17.60 -1.72
C GLU A 18 10.65 -17.25 -3.15
N ASN A 19 11.85 -16.69 -3.28
CA ASN A 19 12.62 -16.62 -4.52
C ASN A 19 14.02 -17.19 -4.26
N ASP A 20 14.93 -17.06 -5.22
CA ASP A 20 16.29 -17.62 -5.11
C ASP A 20 17.12 -16.99 -3.97
N GLN A 21 16.72 -15.83 -3.45
CA GLN A 21 17.48 -15.08 -2.45
C GLN A 21 16.83 -15.04 -1.07
N LEU A 22 15.49 -15.06 -1.01
CA LEU A 22 14.73 -14.74 0.18
C LEU A 22 13.52 -15.66 0.35
N ARG A 23 13.12 -15.83 1.61
CA ARG A 23 11.84 -16.43 2.01
C ARG A 23 11.12 -15.47 2.93
N TYR A 24 9.81 -15.39 2.82
CA TYR A 24 8.99 -14.63 3.75
C TYR A 24 7.80 -15.45 4.23
N GLY A 25 7.29 -15.05 5.39
CA GLY A 25 6.00 -15.49 5.91
C GLY A 25 5.37 -14.34 6.68
N LEU A 26 4.06 -14.18 6.54
CA LEU A 26 3.29 -13.15 7.23
C LEU A 26 1.98 -13.71 7.77
N SER A 27 1.44 -13.04 8.78
CA SER A 27 0.14 -13.35 9.35
C SER A 27 -0.49 -12.08 9.90
N SER A 28 -1.80 -11.91 9.68
CA SER A 28 -2.58 -10.80 10.22
C SER A 28 -3.84 -11.32 10.91
N MET A 29 -4.28 -10.61 11.95
CA MET A 29 -5.43 -11.00 12.79
C MET A 29 -6.08 -9.75 13.41
N GLN A 30 -7.40 -9.62 13.26
CA GLN A 30 -8.14 -8.44 13.75
C GLN A 30 -8.14 -8.31 15.29
N GLY A 31 -8.20 -9.44 16.01
CA GLY A 31 -8.23 -9.44 17.47
C GLY A 31 -9.47 -8.73 18.02
N TRP A 32 -9.26 -7.86 19.01
CA TRP A 32 -10.32 -7.22 19.79
C TRP A 32 -10.94 -5.97 19.14
N ARG A 33 -10.34 -5.46 18.07
CA ARG A 33 -10.81 -4.24 17.39
C ARG A 33 -12.12 -4.52 16.64
N ALA A 34 -12.97 -3.50 16.50
CA ALA A 34 -14.22 -3.63 15.72
C ALA A 34 -13.95 -3.84 14.22
N THR A 35 -12.92 -3.18 13.69
CA THR A 35 -12.47 -3.21 12.30
C THR A 35 -11.01 -3.65 12.22
N MET A 36 -10.63 -4.31 11.12
CA MET A 36 -9.24 -4.54 10.75
C MET A 36 -8.77 -3.38 9.87
N GLU A 37 -7.87 -2.54 10.40
CA GLU A 37 -7.38 -1.33 9.73
C GLU A 37 -5.98 -1.51 9.15
N ASP A 38 -5.24 -2.54 9.57
CA ASP A 38 -3.91 -2.84 9.06
C ASP A 38 -3.97 -3.38 7.62
N ALA A 39 -2.89 -3.14 6.90
CA ALA A 39 -2.57 -3.74 5.61
C ALA A 39 -1.08 -4.09 5.55
N HIS A 40 -0.69 -4.87 4.54
CA HIS A 40 0.70 -5.22 4.31
C HIS A 40 0.98 -5.35 2.81
N ALA A 41 2.25 -5.31 2.44
CA ALA A 41 2.75 -5.62 1.10
C ALA A 41 3.94 -6.58 1.23
N ALA A 42 3.96 -7.63 0.41
CA ALA A 42 5.06 -8.57 0.34
C ALA A 42 5.31 -8.93 -1.13
N HIS A 43 6.33 -8.32 -1.72
CA HIS A 43 6.70 -8.49 -3.12
C HIS A 43 8.14 -8.97 -3.19
N LEU A 44 8.34 -10.23 -3.57
CA LEU A 44 9.68 -10.81 -3.72
C LEU A 44 10.44 -10.20 -4.89
N ASP A 45 9.75 -9.92 -5.99
CA ASP A 45 10.39 -9.45 -7.22
C ASP A 45 9.63 -8.20 -7.72
N VAL A 46 9.99 -7.03 -7.20
CA VAL A 46 9.50 -5.75 -7.75
C VAL A 46 10.30 -5.33 -8.98
N ASP A 47 11.56 -5.76 -9.05
CA ASP A 47 12.39 -5.79 -10.26
C ASP A 47 13.33 -7.01 -10.20
N SER A 48 14.31 -7.10 -11.10
CA SER A 48 15.23 -8.24 -11.19
C SER A 48 16.17 -8.40 -9.99
N SER A 49 16.22 -7.45 -9.07
CA SER A 49 17.21 -7.39 -7.99
C SER A 49 16.65 -6.94 -6.64
N THR A 50 15.33 -6.72 -6.57
CA THR A 50 14.73 -6.00 -5.45
C THR A 50 13.47 -6.68 -4.95
N SER A 51 13.41 -6.83 -3.63
CA SER A 51 12.24 -7.26 -2.88
C SER A 51 11.74 -6.12 -2.00
N PHE A 52 10.43 -6.03 -1.82
CA PHE A 52 9.75 -4.99 -1.05
C PHE A 52 8.79 -5.61 -0.03
N PHE A 53 8.89 -5.18 1.22
CA PHE A 53 8.00 -5.58 2.30
C PHE A 53 7.51 -4.35 3.05
N GLY A 54 6.23 -4.29 3.39
CA GLY A 54 5.63 -3.16 4.09
C GLY A 54 4.55 -3.59 5.07
N VAL A 55 4.51 -2.96 6.23
CA VAL A 55 3.43 -3.06 7.21
C VAL A 55 2.84 -1.66 7.42
N TYR A 56 1.51 -1.59 7.39
CA TYR A 56 0.75 -0.35 7.44
C TYR A 56 -0.33 -0.46 8.51
N ASP A 57 -0.20 0.28 9.60
CA ASP A 57 -1.22 0.33 10.68
C ASP A 57 -2.16 1.51 10.43
N GLY A 58 -3.39 1.22 10.02
CA GLY A 58 -4.41 2.21 9.73
C GLY A 58 -5.07 2.78 10.99
N HIS A 59 -5.38 4.08 10.97
CA HIS A 59 -6.08 4.75 12.07
C HIS A 59 -7.21 5.64 11.55
N GLY A 60 -8.41 5.41 12.08
CA GLY A 60 -9.61 6.14 11.65
C GLY A 60 -10.20 5.60 10.34
N GLY A 61 -9.72 4.43 9.90
CA GLY A 61 -10.14 3.76 8.68
C GLY A 61 -8.99 3.00 8.01
N LYS A 62 -9.34 1.94 7.28
CA LYS A 62 -8.40 1.06 6.56
C LYS A 62 -7.94 1.60 5.19
N ALA A 63 -8.54 2.68 4.71
CA ALA A 63 -8.39 3.13 3.32
C ALA A 63 -6.95 3.52 2.99
N VAL A 64 -6.32 4.33 3.85
CA VAL A 64 -4.95 4.80 3.67
C VAL A 64 -3.94 3.65 3.78
N ALA A 65 -4.09 2.77 4.76
CA ALA A 65 -3.23 1.59 4.91
C ALA A 65 -3.25 0.71 3.65
N LYS A 66 -4.45 0.43 3.12
CA LYS A 66 -4.61 -0.31 1.86
C LYS A 66 -4.06 0.44 0.65
N PHE A 67 -4.19 1.77 0.60
CA PHE A 67 -3.64 2.60 -0.46
C PHE A 67 -2.11 2.51 -0.47
N CYS A 68 -1.48 2.61 0.71
CA CYS A 68 -0.05 2.43 0.89
C CYS A 68 0.43 1.05 0.42
N ALA A 69 -0.24 -0.02 0.86
CA ALA A 69 0.06 -1.38 0.43
C ALA A 69 -0.02 -1.56 -1.10
N LYS A 70 -1.00 -0.94 -1.75
CA LYS A 70 -1.25 -1.08 -3.18
C LYS A 70 -0.23 -0.33 -4.05
N TYR A 71 0.24 0.85 -3.63
CA TYR A 71 0.97 1.75 -4.54
C TYR A 71 2.38 2.14 -4.11
N LEU A 72 2.74 2.06 -2.83
CA LEU A 72 4.01 2.64 -2.35
C LEU A 72 5.23 2.01 -3.03
N HIS A 73 5.24 0.68 -3.20
CA HIS A 73 6.31 -0.03 -3.90
C HIS A 73 6.49 0.48 -5.34
N GLN A 74 5.40 0.74 -6.06
CA GLN A 74 5.46 1.24 -7.44
C GLN A 74 6.06 2.65 -7.51
N GLN A 75 5.73 3.52 -6.54
CA GLN A 75 6.24 4.89 -6.51
C GLN A 75 7.74 4.95 -6.20
N VAL A 76 8.26 4.02 -5.40
CA VAL A 76 9.70 3.87 -5.20
C VAL A 76 10.38 3.60 -6.55
N LEU A 77 9.91 2.60 -7.30
CA LEU A 77 10.53 2.17 -8.55
C LEU A 77 10.46 3.22 -9.67
N LYS A 78 9.43 4.09 -9.66
CA LYS A 78 9.23 5.12 -10.69
C LYS A 78 10.16 6.33 -10.57
N SER A 79 10.77 6.54 -9.40
CA SER A 79 11.62 7.71 -9.17
C SER A 79 12.94 7.64 -9.95
N GLU A 80 13.44 8.79 -10.42
CA GLU A 80 14.74 8.90 -11.08
C GLU A 80 15.88 8.49 -10.13
N GLU A 81 15.74 8.78 -8.84
CA GLU A 81 16.69 8.38 -7.79
C GLU A 81 16.84 6.87 -7.70
N TYR A 82 15.75 6.12 -7.83
CA TYR A 82 15.80 4.66 -7.81
C TYR A 82 16.62 4.10 -8.97
N ILE A 83 16.42 4.68 -10.16
CA ILE A 83 17.15 4.34 -11.39
C ILE A 83 18.63 4.69 -11.23
N ALA A 84 18.95 5.82 -10.60
CA ALA A 84 20.31 6.23 -10.26
C ALA A 84 20.96 5.37 -9.15
N GLY A 85 20.19 4.50 -8.48
CA GLY A 85 20.66 3.64 -7.40
C GLY A 85 20.53 4.25 -6.00
N ASP A 86 20.02 5.47 -5.87
CA ASP A 86 19.74 6.13 -4.60
C ASP A 86 18.36 5.72 -4.07
N VAL A 87 18.29 4.50 -3.52
CA VAL A 87 17.07 3.94 -2.93
C VAL A 87 16.60 4.75 -1.72
N GLY A 88 17.50 5.39 -0.98
CA GLY A 88 17.17 6.18 0.21
C GLY A 88 16.34 7.42 -0.14
N THR A 89 16.84 8.23 -1.08
CA THR A 89 16.10 9.42 -1.56
C THR A 89 14.83 9.02 -2.31
N SER A 90 14.88 7.93 -3.08
CA SER A 90 13.70 7.36 -3.73
C SER A 90 12.58 7.03 -2.73
N LEU A 91 12.89 6.34 -1.64
CA LEU A 91 11.95 6.04 -0.56
C LEU A 91 11.35 7.31 0.04
N GLN A 92 12.19 8.29 0.37
CA GLN A 92 11.70 9.56 0.93
C GLN A 92 10.72 10.26 -0.03
N LYS A 93 11.08 10.35 -1.32
CA LYS A 93 10.21 10.95 -2.35
C LYS A 93 8.93 10.16 -2.54
N ALA A 94 8.99 8.83 -2.50
CA ALA A 94 7.81 7.98 -2.62
C ALA A 94 6.80 8.25 -1.50
N PHE A 95 7.25 8.46 -0.25
CA PHE A 95 6.34 8.78 0.85
C PHE A 95 5.62 10.10 0.63
N PHE A 96 6.32 11.17 0.25
CA PHE A 96 5.69 12.45 -0.09
C PHE A 96 4.75 12.31 -1.29
N ARG A 97 5.16 11.55 -2.30
CA ARG A 97 4.35 11.31 -3.49
C ARG A 97 3.04 10.58 -3.16
N MET A 98 3.07 9.63 -2.23
CA MET A 98 1.87 8.94 -1.76
C MET A 98 0.87 9.91 -1.11
N ASP A 99 1.35 10.83 -0.27
CA ASP A 99 0.50 11.87 0.32
C ASP A 99 -0.11 12.80 -0.73
N GLU A 100 0.67 13.22 -1.73
CA GLU A 100 0.17 14.00 -2.86
C GLU A 100 -0.90 13.24 -3.66
N MET A 101 -0.64 11.97 -3.99
CA MET A 101 -1.54 11.12 -4.76
C MET A 101 -2.91 10.99 -4.08
N MET A 102 -2.93 10.89 -2.75
CA MET A 102 -4.17 10.77 -1.97
C MET A 102 -5.04 12.02 -2.01
N ARG A 103 -4.46 13.22 -2.18
CA ARG A 103 -5.20 14.49 -2.25
C ARG A 103 -5.82 14.77 -3.62
N GLY A 104 -5.38 14.06 -4.67
CA GLY A 104 -5.90 14.23 -6.03
C GLY A 104 -7.30 13.61 -6.25
N GLN A 105 -7.98 14.02 -7.32
CA GLN A 105 -9.28 13.48 -7.73
C GLN A 105 -9.28 11.94 -7.88
N ARG A 106 -8.19 11.37 -8.41
CA ARG A 106 -8.00 9.92 -8.53
C ARG A 106 -7.78 9.27 -7.16
N GLY A 107 -6.95 9.88 -6.32
CA GLY A 107 -6.70 9.44 -4.94
C GLY A 107 -7.98 9.34 -4.13
N TRP A 108 -8.84 10.35 -4.21
CA TRP A 108 -10.16 10.33 -3.56
C TRP A 108 -11.01 9.13 -3.99
N ARG A 109 -11.08 8.84 -5.29
CA ARG A 109 -11.86 7.71 -5.82
C ARG A 109 -11.29 6.37 -5.34
N GLU A 110 -9.97 6.20 -5.40
CA GLU A 110 -9.30 4.99 -4.92
C GLU A 110 -9.52 4.81 -3.41
N LEU A 111 -9.38 5.87 -2.61
CA LEU A 111 -9.61 5.82 -1.17
C LEU A 111 -11.06 5.46 -0.83
N ALA A 112 -12.04 5.96 -1.59
CA ALA A 112 -13.45 5.60 -1.41
C ALA A 112 -13.70 4.10 -1.65
N VAL A 113 -13.10 3.55 -2.71
CA VAL A 113 -13.15 2.10 -3.02
C VAL A 113 -12.43 1.27 -1.96
N LEU A 114 -11.28 1.71 -1.45
CA LEU A 114 -10.50 0.96 -0.47
C LEU A 114 -11.10 1.01 0.95
N GLY A 115 -11.78 2.10 1.30
CA GLY A 115 -12.39 2.31 2.61
C GLY A 115 -13.75 1.63 2.82
N ASP A 116 -14.55 1.56 1.76
CA ASP A 116 -15.89 0.98 1.67
C ASP A 116 -16.92 1.37 2.74
N LYS A 117 -17.75 2.34 2.35
CA LYS A 117 -19.21 2.23 2.36
C LYS A 117 -19.76 2.53 0.96
N VAL A 118 -19.82 1.56 0.04
CA VAL A 118 -20.89 1.52 -0.97
C VAL A 118 -21.95 0.53 -0.51
N LYS A 119 -22.70 0.92 0.53
CA LYS A 119 -24.03 0.37 0.79
C LYS A 119 -25.05 1.43 0.34
N GLY A 120 -25.30 1.53 -0.97
CA GLY A 120 -26.33 2.45 -1.48
C GLY A 120 -26.18 3.04 -2.89
N PHE A 121 -25.45 2.42 -3.83
CA PHE A 121 -25.45 2.87 -5.23
C PHE A 121 -25.86 1.73 -6.18
N ASN A 122 -27.01 1.12 -5.92
CA ASN A 122 -27.50 -0.06 -6.63
C ASN A 122 -28.45 0.31 -7.79
N GLY A 123 -28.16 1.33 -8.61
CA GLY A 123 -29.18 1.89 -9.51
C GLY A 123 -28.81 2.34 -10.93
N MET A 124 -27.72 3.06 -11.20
CA MET A 124 -27.66 3.82 -12.49
C MET A 124 -26.27 4.01 -13.15
N ILE A 125 -25.23 3.23 -12.84
CA ILE A 125 -23.92 3.35 -13.55
C ILE A 125 -23.41 2.00 -14.07
N GLU A 126 -24.29 1.06 -14.40
CA GLU A 126 -23.88 -0.15 -15.10
C GLU A 126 -23.60 0.08 -16.60
N GLY A 127 -23.91 1.28 -17.13
CA GLY A 127 -23.84 1.59 -18.56
C GLY A 127 -22.59 2.34 -19.06
N LEU A 128 -21.74 2.89 -18.20
CA LEU A 128 -20.65 3.80 -18.63
C LEU A 128 -19.23 3.31 -18.29
N ILE A 129 -19.06 2.30 -17.44
CA ILE A 129 -17.74 1.72 -17.15
C ILE A 129 -17.53 0.51 -18.07
N ARG A 130 -17.28 0.81 -19.36
CA ARG A 130 -16.82 -0.18 -20.33
C ARG A 130 -15.38 -0.56 -19.98
N SER A 131 -15.21 -1.52 -19.08
CA SER A 131 -13.93 -2.21 -18.86
C SER A 131 -13.57 -2.96 -20.15
N PRO A 132 -12.40 -2.74 -20.77
CA PRO A 132 -11.92 -3.65 -21.81
C PRO A 132 -11.60 -4.99 -21.16
N ARG A 133 -12.08 -6.05 -21.80
CA ARG A 133 -11.97 -7.45 -21.40
C ARG A 133 -10.50 -7.86 -21.23
N CYS A 134 -10.24 -8.66 -20.19
CA CYS A 134 -9.01 -9.43 -20.07
C CYS A 134 -8.95 -10.46 -21.21
N SER A 135 -7.95 -10.32 -22.07
CA SER A 135 -7.44 -11.37 -22.95
C SER A 135 -5.92 -11.22 -23.01
N GLY A 136 -5.20 -12.25 -22.54
CA GLY A 136 -3.86 -12.69 -22.93
C GLY A 136 -2.73 -11.68 -23.20
N ASP A 137 -1.61 -11.93 -22.52
CA ASP A 137 -0.22 -11.59 -22.88
C ASP A 137 0.32 -10.15 -22.71
N ASN A 138 1.36 -10.09 -21.85
CA ASN A 138 2.60 -9.31 -21.92
C ASN A 138 2.55 -7.75 -21.94
N LYS A 139 3.31 -7.20 -20.97
CA LYS A 139 3.74 -5.80 -20.77
C LYS A 139 2.69 -4.84 -20.18
N ASP A 140 2.54 -4.88 -18.86
CA ASP A 140 2.02 -3.73 -18.10
C ASP A 140 3.12 -2.66 -17.93
N GLN A 141 3.51 -2.03 -19.05
CA GLN A 141 3.86 -0.61 -19.03
C GLN A 141 2.55 0.16 -19.13
N SER A 142 1.76 0.16 -18.06
CA SER A 142 0.70 1.15 -17.94
C SER A 142 1.35 2.46 -17.50
N ASP A 143 1.56 3.37 -18.44
CA ASP A 143 1.77 4.79 -18.17
C ASP A 143 0.56 5.31 -17.39
N ASP A 144 0.56 5.10 -16.07
CA ASP A 144 -0.53 5.51 -15.18
C ASP A 144 -0.28 6.94 -14.71
N ASP A 145 -0.37 7.89 -15.63
CA ASP A 145 -0.11 9.28 -15.32
C ASP A 145 -1.06 9.74 -14.18
N TRP A 146 -0.53 9.80 -12.95
CA TRP A 146 -1.17 10.41 -11.78
C TRP A 146 -1.08 11.93 -11.94
N THR A 147 -1.45 12.43 -13.12
CA THR A 147 -1.52 13.85 -13.41
C THR A 147 -2.56 14.46 -12.49
N PHE A 148 -2.28 15.71 -12.12
CA PHE A 148 -3.24 16.53 -11.39
C PHE A 148 -4.42 16.86 -12.32
N GLU A 149 -5.37 15.93 -12.45
CA GLU A 149 -6.62 16.19 -13.14
C GLU A 149 -7.48 17.09 -12.26
N LYS A 150 -7.77 18.32 -12.72
CA LYS A 150 -8.77 19.19 -12.11
C LYS A 150 -10.15 18.54 -12.27
N GLY A 151 -10.58 17.80 -11.26
CA GLY A 151 -11.93 17.26 -11.14
C GLY A 151 -12.77 18.01 -10.10
N PRO A 152 -14.06 17.66 -9.94
CA PRO A 152 -14.95 18.23 -8.94
C PRO A 152 -14.50 18.05 -7.49
N HIS A 153 -13.48 17.20 -7.25
CA HIS A 153 -12.86 16.98 -5.93
C HIS A 153 -11.41 17.48 -5.92
N SER A 154 -11.06 18.48 -6.72
CA SER A 154 -9.72 19.11 -6.71
C SER A 154 -9.44 19.89 -5.41
N ASP A 155 -10.49 20.26 -4.68
CA ASP A 155 -10.41 20.86 -3.33
C ASP A 155 -10.42 19.79 -2.22
N PHE A 156 -10.15 18.52 -2.54
CA PHE A 156 -10.06 17.47 -1.53
C PHE A 156 -8.78 17.63 -0.70
N ASP A 157 -8.93 18.02 0.57
CA ASP A 157 -7.80 18.25 1.47
C ASP A 157 -7.05 16.96 1.87
N GLY A 158 -7.62 15.79 1.58
CA GLY A 158 -7.08 14.48 1.92
C GLY A 158 -8.01 13.66 2.81
N PRO A 159 -7.68 12.37 3.04
CA PRO A 159 -8.49 11.50 3.89
C PRO A 159 -8.47 11.96 5.36
N THR A 160 -9.57 11.77 6.07
CA THR A 160 -9.66 11.98 7.52
C THR A 160 -9.10 10.81 8.35
N SER A 161 -8.64 9.77 7.66
CA SER A 161 -7.95 8.60 8.23
C SER A 161 -6.48 8.66 7.83
N GLY A 162 -5.63 7.94 8.54
CA GLY A 162 -4.19 7.86 8.27
C GLY A 162 -3.67 6.44 8.39
N SER A 163 -2.37 6.28 8.15
CA SER A 163 -1.67 5.02 8.37
C SER A 163 -0.23 5.28 8.78
N THR A 164 0.32 4.41 9.61
CA THR A 164 1.77 4.25 9.70
C THR A 164 2.28 3.55 8.44
N ALA A 165 3.59 3.62 8.20
CA ALA A 165 4.25 2.83 7.18
C ALA A 165 5.65 2.44 7.64
N CYS A 166 5.89 1.14 7.81
CA CYS A 166 7.21 0.57 8.07
C CYS A 166 7.56 -0.35 6.90
N VAL A 167 8.57 0.03 6.13
CA VAL A 167 8.94 -0.63 4.87
C VAL A 167 10.39 -1.08 4.91
N ALA A 168 10.62 -2.30 4.44
CA ALA A 168 11.93 -2.88 4.21
C ALA A 168 12.09 -3.20 2.72
N ILE A 169 13.15 -2.65 2.12
CA ILE A 169 13.55 -2.95 0.74
C ILE A 169 14.89 -3.68 0.78
N ILE A 170 14.94 -4.84 0.14
CA ILE A 170 16.18 -5.58 -0.03
C ILE A 170 16.53 -5.49 -1.50
N ARG A 171 17.60 -4.76 -1.82
CA ARG A 171 18.12 -4.63 -3.20
C ARG A 171 19.52 -5.19 -3.26
N ASN A 172 19.70 -6.23 -4.07
CA ASN A 172 20.91 -7.06 -4.07
C ASN A 172 21.21 -7.61 -2.66
N ASN A 173 22.19 -7.03 -1.96
CA ASN A 173 22.61 -7.45 -0.63
C ASN A 173 22.55 -6.29 0.39
N LEU A 174 21.79 -5.25 0.07
CA LEU A 174 21.57 -4.07 0.90
C LEU A 174 20.13 -4.02 1.38
N LEU A 175 19.95 -3.85 2.69
CA LEU A 175 18.66 -3.61 3.32
C LEU A 175 18.48 -2.11 3.57
N PHE A 176 17.39 -1.56 3.06
CA PHE A 176 16.93 -0.20 3.33
C PHE A 176 15.65 -0.28 4.14
N VAL A 177 15.57 0.51 5.22
CA VAL A 177 14.36 0.58 6.05
C VAL A 177 13.90 2.04 6.11
N ALA A 178 12.64 2.27 5.74
CA ALA A 178 11.96 3.55 5.91
C ALA A 178 10.78 3.37 6.87
N ASN A 179 10.70 4.24 7.88
CA ASN A 179 9.67 4.16 8.91
C ASN A 179 9.04 5.52 9.17
N ALA A 180 7.72 5.61 9.05
CA ALA A 180 6.91 6.75 9.44
C ALA A 180 5.76 6.27 10.34
N GLY A 181 5.81 6.63 11.62
CA GLY A 181 4.88 6.16 12.65
C GLY A 181 5.56 5.29 13.70
N ASP A 182 4.76 4.49 14.40
CA ASP A 182 5.17 3.70 15.57
C ASP A 182 5.24 2.18 15.32
N SER A 183 4.94 1.73 14.09
CA SER A 183 5.38 0.43 13.58
C SER A 183 6.91 0.28 13.64
N ARG A 184 7.43 -0.95 13.57
CA ARG A 184 8.86 -1.22 13.76
C ARG A 184 9.37 -2.37 12.91
N CYS A 185 10.58 -2.19 12.36
CA CYS A 185 11.38 -3.24 11.74
C CYS A 185 12.54 -3.60 12.69
N VAL A 186 12.80 -4.89 12.84
CA VAL A 186 13.92 -5.43 13.62
C VAL A 186 14.65 -6.41 12.72
N ILE A 187 15.98 -6.28 12.67
CA ILE A 187 16.85 -7.22 11.95
C ILE A 187 17.55 -8.10 12.98
N SER A 188 17.61 -9.41 12.71
CA SER A 188 18.53 -10.28 13.43
C SER A 188 19.78 -10.56 12.62
N ARG A 189 20.95 -10.35 13.21
CA ARG A 189 22.25 -10.65 12.60
C ARG A 189 23.16 -11.34 13.61
N ASN A 190 23.68 -12.51 13.25
CA ASN A 190 24.53 -13.33 14.13
C ASN A 190 23.84 -13.71 15.46
N GLY A 191 22.52 -13.91 15.44
CA GLY A 191 21.74 -14.29 16.62
C GLY A 191 21.46 -13.15 17.60
N GLN A 192 21.72 -11.91 17.22
CA GLN A 192 21.34 -10.68 17.93
C GLN A 192 20.23 -9.96 17.18
#